data_AF-A0A2C9L7T2-F1
#
_entry.id   AF-A0A2C9L7T2-F1
#
_cell.length_a   1.000
_cell.length_b   1.000
_cell.length_c   1.000
_cell.angle_alpha   90.00
_cell.angle_beta   90.00
_cell.angle_gamma   90.00
#
_symmetry.space_group_name_H-M   'P 1'
#
loop_
_entity.id
_entity.type
_entity.pdbx_description
1 polymer ?
#
loop_
_entity_poly.entity_id
_entity_poly.type
_entity_poly.pdbx_seq_one_letter_code
_entity_poly.pdbx_strand_id
1 'polypeptide(L)'
;MDKKRKTIDVKACNSCESLQPDLEIQIEGRCFKLNKVLTAGILHFYRAKLNMFQNKSEVLNGINLSIEMFDEFLHTVKDYYKHKNSLWTTENLLALWDAVRIFQNPFLIINCETKVGEIISEENFETIYTKANHYKSDIVLYKARKYLHEFSWKKETDQLSLTRILTFNDFLYLLKEDSFIFEMQDKVLKSIFDWVENRDNQHPYSGVSSDEIDKLSVTTRENGHDNRNSCKEYTKLEDKSSLLSRLLKALKINSVNVECLEEMSRHHLCEQDHEAKDVITKAISFKQDKSTHGFWPPDVHEGDILNYQHIGVLADKDRVSFVNLGNSNYRWHRLTRCPLHSQITNNELYVVSSADFESLIFVLRNKEWKYVLDIPNKDFRVVSKGKFIY
;
A
#
# COMPACT_ATOMS: atom_id res chain seq x y z
N MET A 1 27.47 44.20 -15.96
CA MET A 1 27.05 44.70 -14.63
C MET A 1 26.66 43.51 -13.79
N ASP A 2 27.63 42.89 -13.12
CA ASP A 2 27.43 41.71 -12.28
C ASP A 2 27.10 42.14 -10.85
N LYS A 3 25.88 41.84 -10.39
CA LYS A 3 25.52 41.95 -8.97
C LYS A 3 26.24 40.83 -8.21
N LYS A 4 27.40 41.16 -7.63
CA LYS A 4 28.08 40.32 -6.63
C LYS A 4 27.12 40.02 -5.47
N ARG A 5 26.65 38.78 -5.38
CA ARG A 5 26.02 38.24 -4.16
C ARG A 5 27.09 38.25 -3.06
N LYS A 6 26.90 39.09 -2.04
CA LYS A 6 27.69 39.04 -0.81
C LYS A 6 27.40 37.70 -0.12
N THR A 7 28.38 36.80 -0.15
CA THR A 7 28.46 35.65 0.74
C THR A 7 28.74 36.18 2.16
N ILE A 8 27.75 36.06 3.04
CA ILE A 8 27.90 36.38 4.46
C ILE A 8 28.44 35.12 5.13
N ASP A 9 29.62 35.25 5.74
CA ASP A 9 30.29 34.18 6.49
C ASP A 9 29.55 33.96 7.82
N VAL A 10 28.82 32.85 7.91
CA VAL A 10 28.06 32.43 9.11
C VAL A 10 29.00 31.66 10.02
N LYS A 11 29.97 32.36 10.61
CA LYS A 11 30.67 31.89 11.81
C LYS A 11 30.09 32.61 13.02
N ALA A 12 29.55 31.81 13.93
CA ALA A 12 28.93 32.17 15.21
C ALA A 12 27.43 32.57 15.17
N CYS A 13 26.57 31.57 15.00
CA CYS A 13 25.23 31.58 15.62
C CYS A 13 25.27 30.94 17.02
N ASN A 14 26.35 31.19 17.78
CA ASN A 14 26.50 30.74 19.18
C ASN A 14 26.23 31.88 20.18
N SER A 15 25.80 33.06 19.73
CA SER A 15 25.56 34.22 20.60
C SER A 15 24.08 34.63 20.73
N CYS A 16 23.15 33.84 20.19
CA CYS A 16 21.71 34.04 20.40
C CYS A 16 21.17 33.41 21.71
N GLU A 17 22.05 33.02 22.64
CA GLU A 17 21.67 32.52 23.97
C GLU A 17 21.01 33.60 24.87
N SER A 18 20.92 34.85 24.42
CA SER A 18 20.22 35.94 25.12
C SER A 18 18.82 36.26 24.59
N LEU A 19 18.29 35.48 23.63
CA LEU A 19 16.90 35.65 23.18
C LEU A 19 15.96 35.22 24.31
N GLN A 20 15.24 36.20 24.85
CA GLN A 20 14.35 36.06 25.99
C GLN A 20 13.38 34.88 25.82
N PRO A 21 13.15 34.08 26.88
CA PRO A 21 12.37 32.86 26.83
C PRO A 21 10.87 33.04 26.53
N ASP A 22 10.37 34.28 26.44
CA ASP A 22 8.93 34.59 26.40
C ASP A 22 8.51 35.41 25.17
N LEU A 23 9.22 35.31 24.04
CA LEU A 23 8.81 36.03 22.85
C LEU A 23 7.56 35.38 22.23
N GLU A 24 6.41 36.03 22.41
CA GLU A 24 5.15 35.62 21.76
C GLU A 24 5.15 36.05 20.30
N ILE A 25 4.86 35.09 19.41
CA ILE A 25 4.68 35.36 17.99
C ILE A 25 3.18 35.55 17.78
N GLN A 26 2.82 36.70 17.21
CA GLN A 26 1.49 36.99 16.75
C GLN A 26 1.41 36.76 15.24
N ILE A 27 0.40 36.02 14.78
CA ILE A 27 0.06 35.99 13.36
C ILE A 27 -1.39 36.44 13.26
N GLU A 28 -1.62 37.55 12.54
CA GLU A 28 -2.92 38.22 12.45
C GLU A 28 -3.57 38.49 13.81
N GLY A 29 -2.77 38.95 14.78
CA GLY A 29 -3.25 39.31 16.11
C GLY A 29 -3.54 38.13 17.06
N ARG A 30 -3.24 36.87 16.66
CA ARG A 30 -3.32 35.71 17.56
C ARG A 30 -1.93 35.34 18.09
N CYS A 31 -1.76 35.30 19.42
CA CYS A 31 -0.49 34.96 20.09
C CYS A 31 -0.24 33.45 20.20
N PHE A 32 1.01 33.03 19.95
CA PHE A 32 1.46 31.65 20.13
C PHE A 32 2.85 31.57 20.74
N LYS A 33 3.03 30.52 21.55
CA LYS A 33 4.32 30.08 22.06
C LYS A 33 4.85 28.97 21.18
N LEU A 34 5.78 29.31 20.29
CA LEU A 34 6.58 28.32 19.59
C LEU A 34 7.83 27.97 20.40
N ASN A 35 8.45 26.84 20.07
CA ASN A 35 9.71 26.49 20.69
C ASN A 35 10.81 27.51 20.31
N LYS A 36 11.85 27.57 21.14
CA LYS A 36 12.93 28.57 21.00
C LYS A 36 13.59 28.56 19.61
N VAL A 37 13.68 27.39 18.98
CA VAL A 37 14.31 27.21 17.66
C VAL A 37 13.46 27.84 16.56
N LEU A 38 12.16 27.53 16.52
CA LEU A 38 11.21 28.12 15.57
C LEU A 38 11.10 29.63 15.76
N THR A 39 11.01 30.09 17.01
CA THR A 39 10.97 31.52 17.33
C THR A 39 12.22 32.24 16.84
N ALA A 40 13.42 31.67 17.06
CA ALA A 40 14.67 32.21 16.53
C ALA A 40 14.69 32.22 14.98
N GLY A 41 14.20 31.15 14.34
CA GLY A 41 14.09 31.07 12.88
C GLY A 41 13.18 32.16 12.30
N ILE A 42 12.00 32.33 12.89
CA ILE A 42 11.01 33.35 12.47
C ILE A 42 11.57 34.76 12.69
N LEU A 43 12.19 35.02 13.85
CA LEU A 43 12.89 36.28 14.11
C LEU A 43 13.94 36.58 13.06
N HIS A 44 14.76 35.59 12.72
CA HIS A 44 15.81 35.75 11.74
C HIS A 44 15.24 36.08 10.35
N PHE A 45 14.21 35.34 9.92
CA PHE A 45 13.51 35.59 8.67
C PHE A 45 12.88 36.99 8.64
N TYR A 46 12.14 37.36 9.69
CA TYR A 46 11.47 38.65 9.80
C TYR A 46 12.47 39.81 9.73
N ARG A 47 13.60 39.70 10.44
CA ARG A 47 14.70 40.67 10.41
C ARG A 47 15.33 40.79 9.02
N ALA A 48 15.57 39.65 8.36
CA ALA A 48 16.17 39.63 7.03
C ALA A 48 15.26 40.26 5.97
N LYS A 49 13.94 40.07 6.09
CA LYS A 49 12.96 40.56 5.13
C LYS A 49 12.68 42.05 5.28
N LEU A 50 12.55 42.56 6.50
CA LEU A 50 12.16 43.95 6.74
C LEU A 50 13.31 44.95 6.78
N ASN A 51 14.58 44.50 6.71
CA ASN A 51 15.75 45.36 6.92
C ASN A 51 15.66 46.22 8.20
N MET A 52 14.87 45.78 9.20
CA MET A 52 14.62 46.53 10.43
C MET A 52 15.82 46.44 11.37
N PHE A 53 16.81 47.30 11.12
CA PHE A 53 17.75 47.76 12.14
C PHE A 53 17.34 49.17 12.51
N GLN A 54 16.78 49.35 13.71
CA GLN A 54 17.13 50.55 14.49
C GLN A 54 16.78 50.44 15.97
N ASN A 55 15.69 49.77 16.38
CA ASN A 55 15.29 49.78 17.79
C ASN A 55 15.09 48.39 18.40
N LYS A 56 15.95 48.04 19.37
CA LYS A 56 15.76 46.86 20.26
C LYS A 56 14.40 46.85 20.97
N SER A 57 13.75 48.02 21.07
CA SER A 57 12.48 48.22 21.77
C SER A 57 11.26 47.58 21.10
N GLU A 58 11.26 47.36 19.77
CA GLU A 58 10.08 46.81 19.07
C GLU A 58 9.96 45.29 19.23
N VAL A 59 11.05 44.59 19.54
CA VAL A 59 11.06 43.14 19.76
C VAL A 59 10.31 42.77 21.04
N LEU A 60 10.17 43.68 22.00
CA LEU A 60 9.49 43.41 23.28
C LEU A 60 7.96 43.25 23.16
N ASN A 61 7.34 43.71 22.05
CA ASN A 61 5.88 43.69 21.88
C ASN A 61 5.35 42.46 21.13
N GLY A 62 6.21 41.47 20.84
CA GLY A 62 5.88 40.32 20.01
C GLY A 62 6.03 40.60 18.52
N ILE A 63 6.24 39.55 17.72
CA ILE A 63 6.37 39.65 16.25
C ILE A 63 4.97 39.53 15.67
N ASN A 64 4.48 40.52 14.94
CA ASN A 64 3.20 40.40 14.23
C ASN A 64 3.44 40.08 12.75
N LEU A 65 3.12 38.86 12.35
CA LEU A 65 3.24 38.38 10.97
C LEU A 65 1.88 38.39 10.28
N SER A 66 1.87 38.77 9.00
CA SER A 66 0.75 38.40 8.12
C SER A 66 0.88 36.94 7.70
N ILE A 67 -0.22 36.33 7.25
CA ILE A 67 -0.21 34.96 6.72
C ILE A 67 0.79 34.83 5.57
N GLU A 68 0.85 35.81 4.67
CA GLU A 68 1.74 35.79 3.50
C GLU A 68 3.21 35.83 3.92
N MET A 69 3.54 36.61 4.96
CA MET A 69 4.90 36.63 5.50
C MET A 69 5.26 35.29 6.15
N PHE A 70 4.32 34.67 6.86
CA PHE A 70 4.55 33.37 7.47
C PHE A 70 4.66 32.26 6.42
N ASP A 71 3.87 32.31 5.36
CA ASP A 71 3.98 31.37 4.26
C ASP A 71 5.33 31.49 3.53
N GLU A 72 5.78 32.72 3.28
CA GLU A 72 7.09 32.95 2.70
C GLU A 72 8.20 32.43 3.63
N PHE A 73 8.04 32.53 4.95
CA PHE A 73 8.92 31.87 5.91
C PHE A 73 8.96 30.34 5.68
N LEU A 74 7.81 29.67 5.55
CA LEU A 74 7.75 28.22 5.29
C LEU A 74 8.49 27.82 4.01
N HIS A 75 8.43 28.65 2.97
CA HIS A 75 9.04 28.37 1.67
C HIS A 75 10.54 28.69 1.63
N THR A 76 10.96 29.82 2.20
CA THR A 76 12.31 30.36 2.00
C THR A 76 13.33 29.85 3.00
N VAL A 77 12.91 29.47 4.21
CA VAL A 77 13.83 29.09 5.29
C VAL A 77 14.66 27.85 4.96
N LYS A 78 14.15 26.96 4.11
CA LYS A 78 14.90 25.81 3.58
C LYS A 78 16.14 26.25 2.80
N ASP A 79 16.10 27.40 2.13
CA ASP A 79 17.21 27.93 1.33
C ASP A 79 18.21 28.76 2.16
N TYR A 80 17.74 29.39 3.25
CA TYR A 80 18.60 30.19 4.14
C TYR A 80 19.55 29.33 4.98
N TYR A 81 19.12 28.15 5.42
CA TYR A 81 19.95 27.22 6.20
C TYR A 81 20.65 26.19 5.31
N LYS A 82 21.52 26.68 4.41
CA LYS A 82 22.34 25.85 3.50
C LYS A 82 23.30 24.88 4.19
N HIS A 83 23.57 25.07 5.48
CA HIS A 83 24.41 24.18 6.28
C HIS A 83 23.61 23.68 7.48
N LYS A 84 23.06 22.46 7.33
CA LYS A 84 22.21 21.69 8.26
C LYS A 84 20.76 22.19 8.35
N ASN A 85 19.86 21.30 7.94
CA ASN A 85 18.40 21.27 8.16
C ASN A 85 18.00 21.29 9.67
N SER A 86 18.75 21.94 10.56
CA SER A 86 18.53 21.90 12.01
C SER A 86 17.22 22.54 12.44
N LEU A 87 16.62 23.39 11.60
CA LEU A 87 15.31 23.97 11.89
C LEU A 87 14.16 23.01 11.58
N TRP A 88 14.27 22.20 10.52
CA TRP A 88 13.22 21.29 10.06
C TRP A 88 13.40 19.88 10.63
N THR A 89 13.64 19.79 11.94
CA THR A 89 13.54 18.52 12.66
C THR A 89 12.08 18.08 12.72
N THR A 90 11.85 16.77 12.90
CA THR A 90 10.52 16.21 13.13
C THR A 90 9.78 16.98 14.22
N GLU A 91 10.42 17.18 15.37
CA GLU A 91 9.83 17.90 16.52
C GLU A 91 9.36 19.31 16.17
N ASN A 92 10.20 20.07 15.47
CA ASN A 92 9.87 21.44 15.07
C ASN A 92 8.74 21.48 14.06
N LEU A 93 8.75 20.60 13.05
CA LEU A 93 7.68 20.52 12.06
C LEU A 93 6.34 20.12 12.71
N LEU A 94 6.37 19.18 13.65
CA LEU A 94 5.16 18.75 14.36
C LEU A 94 4.60 19.86 15.26
N ALA A 95 5.46 20.59 15.98
CA ALA A 95 5.04 21.73 16.80
C ALA A 95 4.49 22.88 15.94
N LEU A 96 5.09 23.11 14.77
CA LEU A 96 4.59 24.06 13.79
C LEU A 96 3.23 23.62 13.24
N TRP A 97 3.04 22.33 13.00
CA TRP A 97 1.78 21.76 12.53
C TRP A 97 0.65 21.97 13.56
N ASP A 98 0.94 21.78 14.85
CA ASP A 98 0.00 22.12 15.94
C ASP A 98 -0.40 23.60 15.86
N ALA A 99 0.58 24.49 15.72
CA ALA A 99 0.33 25.92 15.68
C ALA A 99 -0.54 26.33 14.48
N VAL A 100 -0.19 25.90 13.25
CA VAL A 100 -0.97 26.21 12.02
C VAL A 100 -2.42 25.73 12.10
N ARG A 101 -2.67 24.61 12.78
CA ARG A 101 -4.04 24.10 12.99
C ARG A 101 -4.87 25.00 13.91
N ILE A 102 -4.26 25.64 14.91
CA ILE A 102 -4.97 26.59 15.78
C ILE A 102 -5.32 27.89 15.03
N PHE A 103 -4.51 28.30 14.04
CA PHE A 103 -4.86 29.43 13.17
C PHE A 103 -6.12 29.16 12.33
N GLN A 104 -6.42 27.89 12.07
CA GLN A 104 -7.51 27.46 11.16
C GLN A 104 -7.39 28.10 9.77
N ASN A 105 -6.17 28.46 9.35
CA ASN A 105 -5.91 28.95 8.01
C ASN A 105 -5.64 27.76 7.07
N PRO A 106 -6.50 27.47 6.08
CA PRO A 106 -6.35 26.28 5.24
C PRO A 106 -5.05 26.26 4.44
N PHE A 107 -4.57 27.42 4.00
CA PHE A 107 -3.36 27.54 3.19
C PHE A 107 -2.10 27.20 3.99
N LEU A 108 -1.96 27.75 5.19
CA LEU A 108 -0.84 27.43 6.09
C LEU A 108 -0.87 25.96 6.54
N ILE A 109 -2.06 25.42 6.77
CA ILE A 109 -2.24 23.99 7.10
C ILE A 109 -1.72 23.13 5.95
N ILE A 110 -2.15 23.37 4.71
CA ILE A 110 -1.73 22.60 3.52
C ILE A 110 -0.21 22.67 3.33
N ASN A 111 0.40 23.84 3.49
CA ASN A 111 1.84 24.01 3.30
C ASN A 111 2.63 23.28 4.39
N CYS A 112 2.20 23.37 5.64
CA CYS A 112 2.82 22.61 6.73
C CYS A 112 2.66 21.09 6.52
N GLU A 113 1.48 20.62 6.14
CA GLU A 113 1.20 19.21 5.85
C GLU A 113 2.06 18.66 4.73
N THR A 114 2.25 19.46 3.67
CA THR A 114 3.14 19.10 2.57
C THR A 114 4.57 18.88 3.08
N LYS A 115 5.06 19.75 3.97
CA LYS A 115 6.41 19.63 4.57
C LYS A 115 6.52 18.45 5.54
N VAL A 116 5.50 18.21 6.36
CA VAL A 116 5.47 17.04 7.25
C VAL A 116 5.49 15.75 6.43
N GLY A 117 4.71 15.69 5.35
CA GLY A 117 4.69 14.54 4.44
C GLY A 117 6.01 14.28 3.71
N GLU A 118 6.88 15.30 3.54
CA GLU A 118 8.22 15.16 2.94
C GLU A 118 9.24 14.53 3.89
N ILE A 119 9.04 14.59 5.21
CA ILE A 119 10.03 14.14 6.21
C ILE A 119 9.72 12.75 6.79
N ILE A 120 8.70 12.06 6.27
CA ILE A 120 8.31 10.74 6.76
C ILE A 120 9.49 9.77 6.58
N SER A 121 9.85 9.11 7.68
CA SER A 121 10.91 8.13 7.81
C SER A 121 10.47 7.03 8.78
N GLU A 122 11.26 5.96 8.87
CA GLU A 122 10.96 4.82 9.75
C GLU A 122 10.86 5.26 11.22
N GLU A 123 11.77 6.13 11.64
CA GLU A 123 11.89 6.62 13.02
C GLU A 123 10.73 7.52 13.46
N ASN A 124 10.09 8.22 12.53
CA ASN A 124 9.04 9.20 12.84
C ASN A 124 7.66 8.83 12.27
N PHE A 125 7.55 7.69 11.57
CA PHE A 125 6.33 7.28 10.88
C PHE A 125 5.14 7.24 11.83
N GLU A 126 5.28 6.58 12.97
CA GLU A 126 4.19 6.40 13.93
C GLU A 126 3.65 7.72 14.47
N THR A 127 4.55 8.59 14.90
CA THR A 127 4.19 9.91 15.41
C THR A 127 3.49 10.76 14.35
N ILE A 128 4.01 10.77 13.11
CA ILE A 128 3.42 11.54 12.01
C ILE A 128 2.06 10.97 11.61
N TYR A 129 1.96 9.65 11.43
CA TYR A 129 0.74 8.97 10.99
C TYR A 129 -0.40 9.10 12.01
N THR A 130 -0.11 8.88 13.29
CA THR A 130 -1.10 9.04 14.36
C THR A 130 -1.65 10.46 14.41
N LYS A 131 -0.77 11.46 14.30
CA LYS A 131 -1.17 12.87 14.27
C LYS A 131 -1.96 13.22 13.00
N ALA A 132 -1.55 12.68 11.85
CA ALA A 132 -2.24 12.87 10.58
C ALA A 132 -3.67 12.33 10.61
N ASN A 133 -3.88 11.15 11.21
CA ASN A 133 -5.21 10.59 11.43
C ASN A 133 -6.05 11.45 12.36
N HIS A 134 -5.49 11.87 13.49
CA HIS A 134 -6.17 12.74 14.44
C HIS A 134 -6.65 14.05 13.77
N TYR A 135 -5.80 14.64 12.91
CA TYR A 135 -6.10 15.85 12.16
C TYR A 135 -6.89 15.63 10.87
N LYS A 136 -7.16 14.37 10.49
CA LYS A 136 -7.75 13.99 9.21
C LYS A 136 -7.03 14.67 8.04
N SER A 137 -5.70 14.64 8.03
CA SER A 137 -4.89 15.23 6.95
C SER A 137 -4.71 14.25 5.80
N ASP A 138 -5.53 14.40 4.77
CA ASP A 138 -5.44 13.56 3.56
C ASP A 138 -4.07 13.66 2.87
N ILE A 139 -3.43 14.83 2.90
CA ILE A 139 -2.11 15.05 2.30
C ILE A 139 -1.05 14.20 2.98
N VAL A 140 -0.98 14.25 4.32
CA VAL A 140 0.02 13.49 5.07
C VAL A 140 -0.30 12.00 5.07
N LEU A 141 -1.58 11.63 5.17
CA LEU A 141 -2.01 10.22 5.07
C LEU A 141 -1.67 9.62 3.71
N TYR A 142 -1.88 10.35 2.61
CA TYR A 142 -1.46 9.91 1.28
C TYR A 142 0.06 9.69 1.21
N LYS A 143 0.86 10.61 1.77
CA LYS A 143 2.32 10.47 1.83
C LYS A 143 2.76 9.29 2.69
N ALA A 144 2.09 9.04 3.82
CA ALA A 144 2.35 7.90 4.68
C ALA A 144 2.02 6.56 3.98
N ARG A 145 0.88 6.45 3.29
CA ARG A 145 0.54 5.26 2.49
C ARG A 145 1.57 5.01 1.41
N LYS A 146 1.95 6.06 0.67
CA LYS A 146 2.99 5.99 -0.35
C LYS A 146 4.34 5.56 0.24
N TYR A 147 4.71 6.10 1.40
CA TYR A 147 5.92 5.71 2.11
C TYR A 147 5.91 4.22 2.45
N LEU A 148 4.83 3.70 3.05
CA LEU A 148 4.70 2.27 3.37
C LEU A 148 4.79 1.40 2.12
N HIS A 149 4.08 1.76 1.07
CA HIS A 149 4.11 1.04 -0.20
C HIS A 149 5.55 0.98 -0.78
N GLU A 150 6.27 2.10 -0.83
CA GLU A 150 7.66 2.12 -1.30
C GLU A 150 8.64 1.42 -0.35
N PHE A 151 8.35 1.42 0.95
CA PHE A 151 9.19 0.85 1.99
C PHE A 151 9.08 -0.68 2.02
N SER A 152 7.87 -1.21 1.87
CA SER A 152 7.60 -2.66 1.78
C SER A 152 8.37 -3.34 0.65
N TRP A 153 8.84 -2.61 -0.37
CA TRP A 153 9.61 -3.17 -1.48
C TRP A 153 11.12 -3.20 -1.27
N LYS A 154 11.65 -2.44 -0.30
CA LYS A 154 13.09 -2.12 -0.27
C LYS A 154 13.90 -2.93 0.73
N LYS A 155 13.29 -3.64 1.68
CA LYS A 155 14.03 -4.36 2.72
C LYS A 155 13.40 -5.70 3.09
N GLU A 156 14.25 -6.72 3.25
CA GLU A 156 13.91 -8.06 3.76
C GLU A 156 13.56 -8.09 5.27
N THR A 157 13.58 -6.94 5.94
CA THR A 157 13.55 -6.81 7.40
C THR A 157 12.16 -6.99 8.00
N ASP A 158 12.12 -7.40 9.27
CA ASP A 158 10.93 -7.67 10.12
C ASP A 158 10.11 -6.41 10.48
N GLN A 159 10.11 -5.41 9.61
CA GLN A 159 9.59 -4.06 9.86
C GLN A 159 8.10 -3.89 9.53
N LEU A 160 7.35 -4.99 9.38
CA LEU A 160 5.90 -4.94 9.34
C LEU A 160 5.28 -4.52 10.69
N SER A 161 6.10 -4.30 11.72
CA SER A 161 5.69 -3.64 12.97
C SER A 161 5.00 -2.29 12.73
N LEU A 162 5.34 -1.56 11.66
CA LEU A 162 4.67 -0.30 11.29
C LEU A 162 3.21 -0.50 10.87
N THR A 163 2.78 -1.72 10.51
CA THR A 163 1.37 -1.97 10.20
C THR A 163 0.50 -1.90 11.44
N ARG A 164 1.05 -2.18 12.64
CA ARG A 164 0.33 -2.18 13.93
C ARG A 164 -0.38 -0.90 14.27
N ILE A 165 0.08 0.24 13.73
CA ILE A 165 -0.49 1.54 14.02
C ILE A 165 -1.57 1.95 13.01
N LEU A 166 -1.71 1.21 11.90
CA LEU A 166 -2.60 1.57 10.81
C LEU A 166 -4.05 1.45 11.22
N THR A 167 -4.88 2.36 10.71
CA THR A 167 -6.33 2.17 10.75
C THR A 167 -6.72 0.95 9.91
N PHE A 168 -7.86 0.34 10.22
CA PHE A 168 -8.38 -0.78 9.44
C PHE A 168 -8.47 -0.45 7.94
N ASN A 169 -8.97 0.74 7.60
CA ASN A 169 -9.15 1.15 6.21
C ASN A 169 -7.81 1.31 5.48
N ASP A 170 -6.79 1.84 6.16
CA ASP A 170 -5.47 2.00 5.57
C ASP A 170 -4.77 0.66 5.41
N PHE A 171 -4.90 -0.25 6.38
CA PHE A 171 -4.33 -1.58 6.25
C PHE A 171 -5.03 -2.37 5.14
N LEU A 172 -6.36 -2.32 5.08
CA LEU A 172 -7.14 -2.94 4.01
C LEU A 172 -6.79 -2.36 2.63
N TYR A 173 -6.58 -1.04 2.54
CA TYR A 173 -6.15 -0.38 1.31
C TYR A 173 -4.79 -0.92 0.85
N LEU A 174 -3.82 -1.04 1.76
CA LEU A 174 -2.52 -1.62 1.44
C LEU A 174 -2.65 -3.05 0.92
N LEU A 175 -3.45 -3.91 1.57
CA LEU A 175 -3.63 -5.32 1.16
C LEU A 175 -4.22 -5.47 -0.24
N LYS A 176 -5.10 -4.55 -0.64
CA LYS A 176 -5.74 -4.54 -1.96
C LYS A 176 -4.87 -3.98 -3.07
N GLU A 177 -3.88 -3.16 -2.72
CA GLU A 177 -2.90 -2.73 -3.71
C GLU A 177 -2.04 -3.94 -4.09
N ASP A 178 -2.03 -4.30 -5.38
CA ASP A 178 -1.29 -5.42 -6.00
C ASP A 178 0.25 -5.36 -5.83
N SER A 179 0.69 -4.48 -4.96
CA SER A 179 2.06 -4.10 -4.71
C SER A 179 2.85 -5.11 -3.88
N PHE A 180 2.21 -5.93 -3.03
CA PHE A 180 2.98 -6.82 -2.16
C PHE A 180 3.66 -7.95 -2.94
N ILE A 181 5.00 -7.99 -2.87
CA ILE A 181 5.83 -9.03 -3.45
C ILE A 181 5.39 -10.40 -2.88
N PHE A 182 5.27 -11.40 -3.76
CA PHE A 182 4.84 -12.77 -3.43
C PHE A 182 5.60 -13.35 -2.23
N GLU A 183 6.89 -13.07 -2.12
CA GLU A 183 7.79 -13.57 -1.07
C GLU A 183 7.47 -13.05 0.33
N MET A 184 6.69 -11.98 0.46
CA MET A 184 6.36 -11.38 1.75
C MET A 184 4.99 -11.78 2.29
N GLN A 185 4.21 -12.59 1.57
CA GLN A 185 2.82 -12.89 1.91
C GLN A 185 2.67 -13.60 3.27
N ASP A 186 3.62 -14.44 3.65
CA ASP A 186 3.67 -15.06 4.98
C ASP A 186 3.83 -14.01 6.08
N LYS A 187 4.74 -13.06 5.89
CA LYS A 187 4.97 -11.98 6.85
C LYS A 187 3.74 -11.08 6.94
N VAL A 188 3.12 -10.74 5.81
CA VAL A 188 1.88 -9.94 5.76
C VAL A 188 0.74 -10.64 6.49
N LEU A 189 0.57 -11.96 6.28
CA LEU A 189 -0.43 -12.75 7.00
C LEU A 189 -0.19 -12.66 8.52
N LYS A 190 1.04 -12.90 8.98
CA LYS A 190 1.38 -12.80 10.41
C LYS A 190 1.11 -11.40 10.97
N SER A 191 1.38 -10.35 10.20
CA SER A 191 1.07 -8.97 10.59
C SER A 191 -0.41 -8.65 10.64
N ILE A 192 -1.26 -9.29 9.83
CA ILE A 192 -2.72 -9.18 9.97
C ILE A 192 -3.16 -9.71 11.34
N PHE A 193 -2.69 -10.90 11.73
CA PHE A 193 -3.02 -11.49 13.03
C PHE A 193 -2.55 -10.61 14.17
N ASP A 194 -1.28 -10.21 14.14
CA ASP A 194 -0.66 -9.33 15.13
C ASP A 194 -1.37 -7.96 15.23
N TRP A 195 -1.83 -7.40 14.10
CA TRP A 195 -2.62 -6.17 14.10
C TRP A 195 -3.99 -6.36 14.78
N VAL A 196 -4.68 -7.47 14.50
CA VAL A 196 -5.98 -7.78 15.11
C VAL A 196 -5.85 -8.01 16.62
N GLU A 197 -4.81 -8.72 17.07
CA GLU A 197 -4.54 -8.94 18.49
C GLU A 197 -4.26 -7.64 19.25
N ASN A 198 -3.48 -6.75 18.64
CA ASN A 198 -3.07 -5.50 19.28
C ASN A 198 -4.06 -4.36 19.09
N ARG A 199 -5.19 -4.60 18.40
CA ARG A 199 -6.18 -3.57 18.09
C ARG A 199 -6.68 -2.84 19.35
N ASP A 200 -7.00 -3.57 20.40
CA ASP A 200 -7.52 -2.98 21.65
C ASP A 200 -6.47 -2.15 22.39
N ASN A 201 -5.18 -2.42 22.14
CA ASN A 201 -4.06 -1.67 22.67
C ASN A 201 -3.70 -0.45 21.81
N GLN A 202 -4.24 -0.33 20.59
CA GLN A 202 -4.03 0.86 19.77
C GLN A 202 -4.70 2.04 20.46
N HIS A 203 -3.93 3.12 20.62
CA HIS A 203 -4.42 4.32 21.30
C HIS A 203 -5.79 4.77 20.74
N PRO A 204 -6.74 5.22 21.58
CA PRO A 204 -8.10 5.60 21.19
C PRO A 204 -8.20 6.80 20.20
N TYR A 205 -7.06 7.31 19.72
CA TYR A 205 -6.98 8.35 18.71
C TYR A 205 -7.21 7.85 17.27
N SER A 206 -7.41 6.55 17.05
CA SER A 206 -7.69 5.99 15.71
C SER A 206 -9.01 6.47 15.09
N GLY A 207 -9.76 7.34 15.77
CA GLY A 207 -10.78 8.20 15.17
C GLY A 207 -12.05 7.48 14.71
N VAL A 208 -12.06 6.16 14.83
CA VAL A 208 -13.21 5.30 14.63
C VAL A 208 -13.52 4.72 16.01
N SER A 209 -14.55 5.23 16.67
CA SER A 209 -15.00 4.58 17.91
C SER A 209 -15.37 3.14 17.56
N SER A 210 -15.13 2.20 18.49
CA SER A 210 -15.60 0.81 18.29
C SER A 210 -17.09 0.79 17.90
N ASP A 211 -17.86 1.75 18.45
CA ASP A 211 -19.25 1.99 18.12
C ASP A 211 -19.49 2.42 16.66
N GLU A 212 -18.57 3.05 15.94
CA GLU A 212 -18.75 3.39 14.52
C GLU A 212 -18.55 2.16 13.62
N ILE A 213 -17.62 1.26 13.96
CA ILE A 213 -17.47 -0.02 13.23
C ILE A 213 -18.70 -0.90 13.47
N ASP A 214 -19.22 -0.91 14.69
CA ASP A 214 -20.47 -1.62 15.01
C ASP A 214 -21.71 -0.90 14.44
N LYS A 215 -21.75 0.44 14.38
CA LYS A 215 -22.87 1.20 13.78
C LYS A 215 -22.87 1.23 12.26
N LEU A 216 -21.73 1.00 11.61
CA LEU A 216 -21.65 0.69 10.18
C LEU A 216 -22.41 -0.60 9.83
N SER A 217 -22.73 -1.44 10.83
CA SER A 217 -23.59 -2.62 10.66
C SER A 217 -25.07 -2.42 11.03
N VAL A 218 -25.47 -1.24 11.56
CA VAL A 218 -26.82 -1.06 12.16
C VAL A 218 -27.60 0.20 11.71
N THR A 219 -26.99 1.18 11.04
CA THR A 219 -27.72 2.43 10.68
C THR A 219 -27.81 2.72 9.19
N THR A 220 -28.72 2.03 8.50
CA THR A 220 -29.45 2.62 7.36
C THR A 220 -30.91 2.15 7.39
N ARG A 221 -31.70 2.72 8.31
CA ARG A 221 -33.16 2.75 8.16
C ARG A 221 -33.53 4.07 7.51
N GLU A 222 -33.96 3.94 6.25
CA GLU A 222 -35.03 4.68 5.61
C GLU A 222 -35.29 6.09 6.13
N ASN A 223 -34.80 7.09 5.40
CA ASN A 223 -35.60 8.28 5.15
C ASN A 223 -35.43 8.66 3.69
N GLY A 224 -36.50 8.44 2.93
CA GLY A 224 -36.57 8.78 1.52
C GLY A 224 -36.53 10.29 1.33
N HIS A 225 -35.75 10.72 0.35
CA HIS A 225 -36.23 11.72 -0.59
C HIS A 225 -35.41 11.64 -1.89
N ASP A 226 -36.16 11.53 -2.99
CA ASP A 226 -35.69 11.54 -4.37
C ASP A 226 -34.59 12.57 -4.65
N ASN A 227 -33.44 12.13 -5.13
CA ASN A 227 -32.81 12.84 -6.24
C ASN A 227 -31.90 11.97 -7.11
N ARG A 228 -31.98 12.30 -8.39
CA ARG A 228 -31.56 11.55 -9.58
C ARG A 228 -30.05 11.54 -9.79
N ASN A 229 -29.58 10.41 -10.33
CA ASN A 229 -28.38 10.25 -11.16
C ASN A 229 -27.01 10.64 -10.56
N SER A 230 -26.31 9.65 -9.98
CA SER A 230 -24.88 9.49 -10.26
C SER A 230 -24.44 8.04 -10.10
N CYS A 231 -23.58 7.61 -11.02
CA CYS A 231 -23.04 6.27 -11.16
C CYS A 231 -22.13 5.92 -9.96
N LYS A 232 -22.61 5.07 -9.04
CA LYS A 232 -21.78 4.35 -8.05
C LYS A 232 -22.43 3.01 -7.70
N GLU A 233 -22.22 2.03 -8.56
CA GLU A 233 -22.48 0.62 -8.26
C GLU A 233 -21.23 0.03 -7.58
N TYR A 234 -20.94 0.49 -6.36
CA TYR A 234 -20.21 -0.32 -5.38
C TYR A 234 -21.27 -0.86 -4.44
N THR A 235 -21.62 -2.11 -4.65
CA THR A 235 -22.50 -2.93 -3.84
C THR A 235 -22.21 -2.70 -2.36
N LYS A 236 -23.12 -1.99 -1.66
CA LYS A 236 -23.25 -2.02 -0.21
C LYS A 236 -23.78 -3.41 0.16
N LEU A 237 -22.92 -4.43 0.12
CA LEU A 237 -23.14 -5.62 0.92
C LEU A 237 -22.75 -5.22 2.34
N GLU A 238 -23.72 -5.15 3.25
CA GLU A 238 -23.48 -5.12 4.69
C GLU A 238 -22.88 -6.46 5.10
N ASP A 239 -21.60 -6.63 4.80
CA ASP A 239 -20.87 -7.84 5.11
C ASP A 239 -20.59 -7.82 6.62
N LYS A 240 -21.39 -8.59 7.37
CA LYS A 240 -21.20 -8.85 8.82
C LYS A 240 -19.89 -9.59 9.13
N SER A 241 -19.05 -9.79 8.13
CA SER A 241 -17.70 -10.30 8.25
C SER A 241 -16.93 -9.55 9.34
N SER A 242 -16.30 -10.33 10.22
CA SER A 242 -15.31 -9.83 11.18
C SER A 242 -14.18 -9.05 10.49
N LEU A 243 -13.44 -8.25 11.26
CA LEU A 243 -12.29 -7.51 10.72
C LEU A 243 -11.20 -8.44 10.19
N LEU A 244 -10.90 -9.53 10.90
CA LEU A 244 -9.89 -10.52 10.50
C LEU A 244 -10.28 -11.16 9.16
N SER A 245 -11.49 -11.70 9.03
CA SER A 245 -11.94 -12.32 7.78
C SER A 245 -11.91 -11.33 6.60
N ARG A 246 -12.26 -10.06 6.82
CA ARG A 246 -12.17 -9.02 5.78
C ARG A 246 -10.75 -8.73 5.33
N LEU A 247 -9.79 -8.66 6.26
CA LEU A 247 -8.37 -8.51 5.92
C LEU A 247 -7.84 -9.75 5.20
N LEU A 248 -8.20 -10.95 5.65
CA LEU A 248 -7.80 -12.21 5.00
C LEU A 248 -8.36 -12.36 3.59
N LYS A 249 -9.61 -11.94 3.35
CA LYS A 249 -10.22 -11.91 2.01
C LYS A 249 -9.55 -10.90 1.07
N ALA A 250 -9.00 -9.82 1.62
CA ALA A 250 -8.26 -8.83 0.85
C ALA A 250 -6.81 -9.26 0.57
N LEU A 251 -6.24 -10.09 1.44
CA LEU A 251 -4.93 -10.70 1.22
C LEU A 251 -4.99 -11.68 0.04
N LYS A 252 -3.91 -11.74 -0.75
CA LYS A 252 -3.68 -12.81 -1.73
C LYS A 252 -3.31 -14.11 -1.02
N ILE A 253 -4.23 -14.65 -0.22
CA ILE A 253 -3.97 -15.74 0.74
C ILE A 253 -3.45 -17.02 0.08
N ASN A 254 -3.80 -17.27 -1.18
CA ASN A 254 -3.30 -18.40 -1.95
C ASN A 254 -1.81 -18.30 -2.31
N SER A 255 -1.19 -17.14 -2.12
CA SER A 255 0.25 -16.92 -2.29
C SER A 255 1.06 -17.26 -1.03
N VAL A 256 0.43 -17.33 0.14
CA VAL A 256 1.07 -17.68 1.43
C VAL A 256 1.53 -19.14 1.43
N ASN A 257 2.67 -19.48 2.04
CA ASN A 257 3.13 -20.86 2.18
C ASN A 257 2.16 -21.72 3.01
N VAL A 258 2.07 -23.01 2.67
CA VAL A 258 1.12 -23.92 3.33
C VAL A 258 1.45 -24.09 4.81
N GLU A 259 2.74 -24.10 5.17
CA GLU A 259 3.20 -24.19 6.55
C GLU A 259 2.75 -22.98 7.38
N CYS A 260 2.84 -21.76 6.81
CA CYS A 260 2.36 -20.55 7.47
C CYS A 260 0.83 -20.54 7.60
N LEU A 261 0.10 -21.02 6.59
CA LEU A 261 -1.36 -21.15 6.68
C LEU A 261 -1.78 -22.15 7.75
N GLU A 262 -1.12 -23.29 7.84
CA GLU A 262 -1.36 -24.30 8.88
C GLU A 262 -1.04 -23.76 10.28
N GLU A 263 0.06 -23.02 10.44
CA GLU A 263 0.40 -22.30 11.68
C GLU A 263 -0.73 -21.35 12.08
N MET A 264 -1.16 -20.47 11.17
CA MET A 264 -2.20 -19.47 11.43
C MET A 264 -3.60 -20.08 11.61
N SER A 265 -3.87 -21.25 11.01
CA SER A 265 -5.14 -21.95 11.19
C SER A 265 -5.38 -22.42 12.63
N ARG A 266 -4.30 -22.62 13.39
CA ARG A 266 -4.31 -23.01 14.81
C ARG A 266 -4.30 -21.81 15.76
N HIS A 267 -4.28 -20.59 15.21
CA HIS A 267 -4.27 -19.38 15.99
C HIS A 267 -5.63 -19.14 16.66
N HIS A 268 -5.65 -18.69 17.92
CA HIS A 268 -6.87 -18.55 18.71
C HIS A 268 -7.92 -17.62 18.06
N LEU A 269 -7.48 -16.59 17.33
CA LEU A 269 -8.38 -15.71 16.56
C LEU A 269 -9.20 -16.48 15.51
N CYS A 270 -8.65 -17.53 14.88
CA CYS A 270 -9.40 -18.39 13.96
C CYS A 270 -10.42 -19.28 14.68
N GLU A 271 -10.20 -19.59 15.96
CA GLU A 271 -11.19 -20.35 16.75
C GLU A 271 -12.41 -19.49 17.09
N GLN A 272 -12.19 -18.19 17.30
CA GLN A 272 -13.24 -17.21 17.58
C GLN A 272 -13.97 -16.74 16.32
N ASP A 273 -13.30 -16.78 15.17
CA ASP A 273 -13.78 -16.29 13.89
C ASP A 273 -13.87 -17.42 12.86
N HIS A 274 -15.06 -18.03 12.78
CA HIS A 274 -15.35 -19.12 11.85
C HIS A 274 -15.10 -18.74 10.39
N GLU A 275 -15.35 -17.48 10.02
CA GLU A 275 -15.20 -17.05 8.63
C GLU A 275 -13.72 -16.91 8.26
N ALA A 276 -12.90 -16.35 9.15
CA ALA A 276 -11.45 -16.34 8.97
C ALA A 276 -10.88 -17.76 8.84
N LYS A 277 -11.33 -18.67 9.71
CA LYS A 277 -10.93 -20.08 9.68
C LYS A 277 -11.32 -20.76 8.38
N ASP A 278 -12.51 -20.49 7.86
CA ASP A 278 -12.98 -21.02 6.58
C ASP A 278 -12.12 -20.51 5.41
N VAL A 279 -11.74 -19.23 5.41
CA VAL A 279 -10.86 -18.65 4.38
C VAL A 279 -9.49 -19.35 4.38
N ILE A 280 -8.87 -19.55 5.55
CA ILE A 280 -7.57 -20.24 5.66
C ILE A 280 -7.70 -21.73 5.29
N THR A 281 -8.73 -22.42 5.76
CA THR A 281 -8.95 -23.85 5.47
C THR A 281 -9.16 -24.09 3.98
N LYS A 282 -9.90 -23.20 3.30
CA LYS A 282 -10.04 -23.23 1.84
C LYS A 282 -8.70 -23.02 1.14
N ALA A 283 -7.86 -22.10 1.61
CA ALA A 283 -6.53 -21.88 1.05
C ALA A 283 -5.60 -23.11 1.22
N ILE A 284 -5.62 -23.76 2.41
CA ILE A 284 -4.84 -24.97 2.69
C ILE A 284 -5.30 -26.13 1.79
N SER A 285 -6.60 -26.44 1.81
CA SER A 285 -7.17 -27.52 0.99
C SER A 285 -6.87 -27.30 -0.49
N PHE A 286 -6.96 -26.06 -0.96
CA PHE A 286 -6.60 -25.71 -2.33
C PHE A 286 -5.13 -26.02 -2.65
N LYS A 287 -4.19 -25.65 -1.76
CA LYS A 287 -2.77 -25.92 -1.96
C LYS A 287 -2.43 -27.41 -1.94
N GLN A 288 -3.08 -28.17 -1.08
CA GLN A 288 -2.91 -29.63 -0.98
C GLN A 288 -3.50 -30.34 -2.22
N ASP A 289 -4.64 -29.84 -2.72
CA ASP A 289 -5.35 -30.41 -3.88
C ASP A 289 -4.82 -29.95 -5.24
N LYS A 290 -3.88 -28.99 -5.26
CA LYS A 290 -3.20 -28.52 -6.48
C LYS A 290 -2.58 -29.68 -7.29
N SER A 291 -2.16 -30.76 -6.62
CA SER A 291 -1.64 -31.96 -7.25
C SER A 291 -2.71 -32.99 -7.61
N THR A 292 -3.93 -32.92 -7.11
CA THR A 292 -4.96 -33.86 -7.55
C THR A 292 -5.57 -33.31 -8.81
N HIS A 293 -6.10 -32.10 -8.74
CA HIS A 293 -7.01 -31.66 -9.78
C HIS A 293 -6.40 -30.60 -10.69
N GLY A 294 -5.44 -29.79 -10.28
CA GLY A 294 -4.81 -28.84 -11.20
C GLY A 294 -5.71 -27.71 -11.74
N PHE A 295 -6.88 -27.45 -11.14
CA PHE A 295 -7.50 -26.13 -11.29
C PHE A 295 -6.73 -25.14 -10.41
N TRP A 296 -6.64 -23.90 -10.87
CA TRP A 296 -6.25 -22.76 -10.07
C TRP A 296 -7.50 -21.92 -9.82
N PRO A 297 -7.71 -21.38 -8.61
CA PRO A 297 -8.80 -20.47 -8.35
C PRO A 297 -8.50 -19.16 -9.10
N PRO A 298 -9.56 -18.42 -9.46
CA PRO A 298 -9.46 -17.16 -10.20
C PRO A 298 -8.42 -16.19 -9.58
N ASP A 299 -8.30 -16.20 -8.25
CA ASP A 299 -7.49 -15.24 -7.51
C ASP A 299 -5.98 -15.56 -7.51
N VAL A 300 -5.54 -16.71 -8.07
CA VAL A 300 -4.11 -17.07 -8.14
C VAL A 300 -3.43 -16.49 -9.38
N HIS A 301 -4.20 -15.92 -10.31
CA HIS A 301 -3.67 -15.50 -11.60
C HIS A 301 -2.81 -14.22 -11.57
N GLU A 302 -2.74 -13.49 -10.46
CA GLU A 302 -2.13 -12.16 -10.46
C GLU A 302 -0.67 -12.11 -10.01
N GLY A 303 -0.16 -13.12 -9.28
CA GLY A 303 1.12 -13.00 -8.58
C GLY A 303 2.37 -13.41 -9.37
N ASP A 304 2.24 -14.30 -10.36
CA ASP A 304 3.39 -14.99 -10.98
C ASP A 304 3.33 -14.98 -12.52
N ILE A 305 2.60 -14.01 -13.10
CA ILE A 305 2.43 -13.88 -14.57
C ILE A 305 3.79 -13.73 -15.29
N LEU A 306 4.84 -13.28 -14.60
CA LEU A 306 6.17 -13.14 -15.19
C LEU A 306 6.76 -14.48 -15.68
N ASN A 307 6.37 -15.60 -15.08
CA ASN A 307 6.85 -16.93 -15.46
C ASN A 307 5.81 -17.79 -16.20
N TYR A 308 4.53 -17.39 -16.20
CA TYR A 308 3.46 -18.12 -16.86
C TYR A 308 2.98 -17.39 -18.12
N GLN A 309 3.10 -18.07 -19.25
CA GLN A 309 2.53 -17.57 -20.50
C GLN A 309 1.12 -18.13 -20.66
N HIS A 310 0.14 -17.23 -20.76
CA HIS A 310 -1.19 -17.62 -21.21
C HIS A 310 -1.08 -18.02 -22.68
N ILE A 311 -1.43 -19.27 -22.99
CA ILE A 311 -1.41 -19.77 -24.36
C ILE A 311 -2.85 -20.04 -24.80
N GLY A 312 -3.32 -19.32 -25.82
CA GLY A 312 -4.54 -19.67 -26.55
C GLY A 312 -4.23 -20.82 -27.50
N VAL A 313 -5.09 -21.84 -27.54
CA VAL A 313 -4.91 -23.03 -28.39
C VAL A 313 -6.14 -23.18 -29.27
N LEU A 314 -5.91 -23.35 -30.58
CA LEU A 314 -6.94 -23.62 -31.56
C LEU A 314 -6.60 -24.94 -32.25
N ALA A 315 -7.44 -25.95 -32.03
CA ALA A 315 -7.35 -27.23 -32.71
C ALA A 315 -8.40 -27.29 -33.84
N ASP A 316 -7.96 -27.66 -35.03
CA ASP A 316 -8.76 -27.99 -36.22
C ASP A 316 -8.50 -29.47 -36.57
N LYS A 317 -9.23 -30.03 -37.55
CA LYS A 317 -9.26 -31.46 -37.89
C LYS A 317 -7.87 -32.10 -38.10
N ASP A 318 -6.90 -31.35 -38.63
CA ASP A 318 -5.55 -31.82 -38.92
C ASP A 318 -4.44 -30.85 -38.46
N ARG A 319 -4.79 -29.87 -37.62
CA ARG A 319 -3.91 -28.74 -37.31
C ARG A 319 -4.12 -28.21 -35.90
N VAL A 320 -3.01 -27.85 -35.26
CA VAL A 320 -3.01 -27.15 -33.98
C VAL A 320 -2.29 -25.82 -34.17
N SER A 321 -2.93 -24.75 -33.72
CA SER A 321 -2.32 -23.43 -33.63
C SER A 321 -2.31 -23.01 -32.18
N PHE A 322 -1.27 -22.28 -31.78
CA PHE A 322 -1.23 -21.66 -30.46
C PHE A 322 -0.82 -20.19 -30.56
N VAL A 323 -1.27 -19.37 -29.63
CA VAL A 323 -0.91 -17.96 -29.51
C VAL A 323 -0.51 -17.67 -28.08
N ASN A 324 0.59 -16.96 -27.88
CA ASN A 324 0.92 -16.44 -26.55
C ASN A 324 0.14 -15.15 -26.32
N LEU A 325 -0.83 -15.19 -25.40
CA LEU A 325 -1.72 -14.09 -25.04
C LEU A 325 -1.01 -13.01 -24.21
N GLY A 326 0.16 -13.31 -23.64
CA GLY A 326 0.99 -12.35 -22.91
C GLY A 326 1.90 -11.48 -23.80
N ASN A 327 1.96 -11.74 -25.12
CA ASN A 327 2.75 -10.96 -26.06
C ASN A 327 1.83 -10.00 -26.84
N SER A 328 2.19 -8.72 -26.93
CA SER A 328 1.44 -7.72 -27.71
C SER A 328 1.35 -8.06 -29.20
N ASN A 329 2.25 -8.93 -29.69
CA ASN A 329 2.17 -9.54 -31.00
C ASN A 329 1.45 -10.89 -30.93
N TYR A 330 0.11 -10.86 -31.04
CA TYR A 330 -0.77 -12.03 -31.11
C TYR A 330 -0.58 -12.82 -32.42
N ARG A 331 0.59 -13.42 -32.61
CA ARG A 331 0.85 -14.29 -33.76
C ARG A 331 0.51 -15.73 -33.40
N TRP A 332 -0.44 -16.28 -34.14
CA TRP A 332 -0.73 -17.71 -34.10
C TRP A 332 0.42 -18.49 -34.73
N HIS A 333 1.10 -19.28 -33.92
CA HIS A 333 2.08 -20.25 -34.36
C HIS A 333 1.36 -21.54 -34.76
N ARG A 334 1.43 -21.89 -36.04
CA ARG A 334 0.86 -23.12 -36.57
C ARG A 334 1.88 -24.23 -36.46
N LEU A 335 1.50 -25.33 -35.79
CA LEU A 335 2.27 -26.56 -35.81
C LEU A 335 2.12 -27.22 -37.19
N THR A 336 3.11 -28.03 -37.57
CA THR A 336 3.08 -28.82 -38.81
C THR A 336 1.83 -29.70 -38.84
N ARG A 337 1.23 -29.87 -40.03
CA ARG A 337 0.04 -30.71 -40.22
C ARG A 337 0.27 -32.08 -39.59
N CYS A 338 -0.58 -32.42 -38.63
CA CYS A 338 -0.57 -33.68 -37.94
C CYS A 338 -2.05 -34.11 -37.89
N PRO A 339 -2.45 -35.24 -38.49
CA PRO A 339 -3.83 -35.71 -38.44
C PRO A 339 -4.10 -36.14 -37.00
N LEU A 340 -4.52 -35.17 -36.18
CA LEU A 340 -4.36 -35.28 -34.75
C LEU A 340 -5.24 -34.25 -34.04
N HIS A 341 -6.27 -34.78 -33.36
CA HIS A 341 -7.06 -34.04 -32.40
C HIS A 341 -6.21 -33.88 -31.12
N SER A 342 -5.64 -32.69 -30.94
CA SER A 342 -4.64 -32.40 -29.90
C SER A 342 -5.24 -31.92 -28.58
N GLN A 343 -4.58 -32.21 -27.45
CA GLN A 343 -4.80 -31.55 -26.17
C GLN A 343 -3.47 -31.30 -25.45
N ILE A 344 -3.29 -30.12 -24.83
CA ILE A 344 -2.03 -29.68 -24.20
C ILE A 344 -2.04 -29.97 -22.69
N THR A 345 -0.94 -30.50 -22.12
CA THR A 345 -0.69 -30.57 -20.66
C THR A 345 0.80 -30.60 -20.28
N ASN A 346 1.20 -29.89 -19.23
CA ASN A 346 2.46 -30.11 -18.45
C ASN A 346 3.80 -29.49 -18.94
N ASN A 347 3.81 -28.33 -19.62
CA ASN A 347 5.02 -27.80 -20.32
C ASN A 347 5.65 -28.77 -21.34
N GLU A 348 5.06 -29.95 -21.49
CA GLU A 348 5.36 -30.98 -22.45
C GLU A 348 4.12 -31.06 -23.35
N LEU A 349 4.28 -31.11 -24.66
CA LEU A 349 3.13 -31.18 -25.54
C LEU A 349 2.74 -32.64 -25.69
N TYR A 350 1.57 -33.04 -25.18
CA TYR A 350 1.01 -34.37 -25.41
C TYR A 350 0.10 -34.35 -26.63
N VAL A 351 0.10 -35.44 -27.39
CA VAL A 351 -0.54 -35.52 -28.71
C VAL A 351 -1.09 -36.93 -28.87
N VAL A 352 -2.40 -37.06 -29.10
CA VAL A 352 -3.12 -38.36 -29.20
C VAL A 352 -3.43 -38.71 -30.66
N SER A 353 -2.55 -39.48 -31.31
CA SER A 353 -2.73 -39.87 -32.70
C SER A 353 -3.67 -41.05 -32.81
N SER A 354 -4.83 -40.87 -33.44
CA SER A 354 -5.65 -42.02 -33.87
C SER A 354 -5.31 -42.35 -35.32
N ALA A 355 -4.70 -43.51 -35.55
CA ALA A 355 -4.57 -44.09 -36.88
C ALA A 355 -5.37 -45.40 -36.89
N ASP A 356 -6.33 -45.50 -37.81
CA ASP A 356 -7.25 -46.63 -37.97
C ASP A 356 -8.07 -46.98 -36.70
N PHE A 357 -7.55 -47.86 -35.84
CA PHE A 357 -8.24 -48.44 -34.67
C PHE A 357 -7.43 -48.37 -33.36
N GLU A 358 -6.25 -47.73 -33.39
CA GLU A 358 -5.34 -47.59 -32.26
C GLU A 358 -5.15 -46.10 -31.93
N SER A 359 -5.30 -45.75 -30.65
CA SER A 359 -5.06 -44.39 -30.17
C SER A 359 -3.72 -44.34 -29.46
N LEU A 360 -2.72 -43.76 -30.12
CA LEU A 360 -1.35 -43.67 -29.64
C LEU A 360 -1.11 -42.32 -28.96
N ILE A 361 -0.56 -42.35 -27.75
CA ILE A 361 -0.19 -41.14 -26.99
C ILE A 361 1.30 -40.87 -27.18
N PHE A 362 1.63 -39.64 -27.60
CA PHE A 362 2.99 -39.13 -27.72
C PHE A 362 3.21 -37.93 -26.79
N VAL A 363 4.45 -37.74 -26.34
CA VAL A 363 4.88 -36.59 -25.54
C VAL A 363 6.10 -35.91 -26.18
N LEU A 364 6.11 -34.57 -26.23
CA LEU A 364 7.25 -33.77 -26.68
C LEU A 364 8.17 -33.45 -25.50
N ARG A 365 9.38 -34.02 -25.50
CA ARG A 365 10.43 -33.76 -24.49
C ARG A 365 11.74 -33.41 -25.17
N ASN A 366 12.44 -32.38 -24.69
CA ASN A 366 13.74 -31.96 -25.23
C ASN A 366 13.73 -31.72 -26.76
N LYS A 367 12.62 -31.24 -27.31
CA LYS A 367 12.38 -31.05 -28.76
C LYS A 367 12.23 -32.35 -29.58
N GLU A 368 12.06 -33.51 -28.96
CA GLU A 368 11.82 -34.80 -29.61
C GLU A 368 10.50 -35.45 -29.16
N TRP A 369 9.82 -36.12 -30.08
CA TRP A 369 8.57 -36.85 -29.81
C TRP A 369 8.87 -38.25 -29.30
N LYS A 370 8.26 -38.62 -28.17
CA LYS A 370 8.40 -39.95 -27.56
C LYS A 370 7.04 -40.63 -27.43
N TYR A 371 6.98 -41.89 -27.82
CA TYR A 371 5.80 -42.74 -27.65
C TYR A 371 5.58 -43.06 -26.16
N VAL A 372 4.33 -43.02 -25.72
CA VAL A 372 3.94 -43.25 -24.32
C VAL A 372 3.11 -44.52 -24.18
N LEU A 373 1.98 -44.63 -24.89
CA LEU A 373 1.00 -45.70 -24.69
C LEU A 373 0.07 -45.85 -25.90
N ASP A 374 -0.44 -47.07 -26.12
CA ASP A 374 -1.53 -47.39 -27.03
C ASP A 374 -2.82 -47.67 -26.24
N ILE A 375 -3.95 -47.11 -26.70
CA ILE A 375 -5.27 -47.34 -26.16
C ILE A 375 -6.14 -47.98 -27.26
N PRO A 376 -6.37 -49.30 -27.19
CA PRO A 376 -7.16 -50.00 -28.20
C PRO A 376 -8.67 -49.76 -28.03
N ASN A 377 -9.32 -49.31 -29.11
CA ASN A 377 -10.76 -49.44 -29.41
C ASN A 377 -11.77 -49.04 -28.32
N LYS A 378 -11.64 -47.87 -27.68
CA LYS A 378 -12.73 -47.25 -26.89
C LYS A 378 -12.79 -45.75 -27.09
N ASP A 379 -14.00 -45.20 -27.09
CA ASP A 379 -14.20 -43.76 -26.87
C ASP A 379 -13.73 -43.43 -25.45
N PHE A 380 -12.74 -42.54 -25.32
CA PHE A 380 -12.30 -42.03 -24.04
C PHE A 380 -12.33 -40.50 -24.05
N ARG A 381 -12.57 -39.91 -22.88
CA ARG A 381 -12.49 -38.47 -22.67
C ARG A 381 -11.26 -38.20 -21.83
N VAL A 382 -10.32 -37.45 -22.38
CA VAL A 382 -9.14 -36.99 -21.65
C VAL A 382 -9.46 -35.64 -21.01
N VAL A 383 -9.37 -35.57 -19.69
CA VAL A 383 -9.55 -34.31 -18.97
C VAL A 383 -8.18 -33.81 -18.53
N SER A 384 -7.70 -32.77 -19.21
CA SER A 384 -6.51 -32.02 -18.82
C SER A 384 -6.86 -31.01 -17.74
N LYS A 385 -6.22 -31.11 -16.57
CA LYS A 385 -6.40 -30.13 -15.49
C LYS A 385 -5.09 -30.00 -14.69
N GLY A 386 -4.40 -28.87 -14.90
CA GLY A 386 -3.08 -28.57 -14.33
C GLY A 386 -2.00 -29.60 -14.70
N LYS A 387 -1.45 -30.31 -13.70
CA LYS A 387 -0.31 -31.24 -13.87
C LYS A 387 -0.69 -32.70 -14.14
N PHE A 388 -1.98 -33.03 -14.21
CA PHE A 388 -2.46 -34.42 -14.27
C PHE A 388 -3.43 -34.63 -15.44
N ILE A 389 -3.52 -35.89 -15.87
CA ILE A 389 -4.38 -36.38 -16.96
C ILE A 389 -5.27 -37.48 -16.36
N TYR A 390 -6.57 -37.37 -16.59
CA TYR A 390 -7.58 -38.37 -16.22
C TYR A 390 -8.20 -39.00 -17.46
#